data_AF-A0A293MI51-F1
#
_entry.id   AF-A0A293MI51-F1
#
_cell.length_a   1.000
_cell.length_b   1.000
_cell.length_c   1.000
_cell.angle_alpha   90.00
_cell.angle_beta   90.00
_cell.angle_gamma   90.00
#
_symmetry.space_group_name_H-M   'P 1'
#
loop_
_entity.id
_entity.type
_entity.pdbx_description
1 polymer ?
#
loop_
_entity_poly.entity_id
_entity_poly.type
_entity_poly.pdbx_seq_one_letter_code
_entity_poly.pdbx_strand_id
1 'polypeptide(L)'
;MKRFGCYLLLLIVLQGVVAPPVDKKKEKKDDKPEEPADFGLEYNRYLQEVVRTLEEDKDFADKLKNVSVDKIRSGDVAHELQFVKHNVRTKLDELKRIELERLRKATREAMEKEELGLNRDKVKLPNHLDYRNPHTFEIDDLKKLIITATKDLEKLDEQRKEEFKVYEMEKEIQYREHLKNMTEEEKQKEQKHHEEMIKKHKEHPKIHEPGSKQQLEQVWEEQDHMAKEDFNPNTFFAMHDLNGDGHLDEQEVAAVVSNEVKKMYDPNNEEDDPVEMQEEMNRMRQHVMQGDKDKDGLISKQEFLDMTQRQDFEKDDGWQGLDEQQPYSEEELRAYEQQRLAHMHQMQQQYGGQPMYHPNGPVPPGYHPEGGQYQGVPQQGMHPQQGMYPPQGMPPQQGMHP
;
A
#
# COMPACT_ATOMS: atom_id res chain seq x y z
N MET A 1 -62.18 36.28 45.69
CA MET A 1 -61.14 36.80 44.78
C MET A 1 -59.72 36.47 45.28
N LYS A 2 -59.32 35.19 45.35
CA LYS A 2 -57.93 34.75 45.65
C LYS A 2 -57.58 33.37 45.05
N ARG A 3 -58.24 32.95 43.95
CA ARG A 3 -57.99 31.64 43.31
C ARG A 3 -57.96 31.63 41.78
N PHE A 4 -58.02 32.80 41.13
CA PHE A 4 -57.84 32.94 39.68
C PHE A 4 -56.48 33.57 39.28
N GLY A 5 -55.63 33.91 40.26
CA GLY A 5 -54.31 34.51 40.01
C GLY A 5 -53.17 33.51 39.75
N CYS A 6 -53.35 32.22 40.05
CA CYS A 6 -52.28 31.23 39.92
C CYS A 6 -52.26 30.52 38.55
N TYR A 7 -53.33 30.56 37.76
CA TYR A 7 -53.35 29.95 36.43
C TYR A 7 -52.87 30.89 35.31
N LEU A 8 -52.90 32.21 35.53
CA LEU A 8 -52.37 33.16 34.54
C LEU A 8 -50.83 33.28 34.57
N LEU A 9 -50.21 32.97 35.72
CA LEU A 9 -48.75 32.93 35.87
C LEU A 9 -48.11 31.63 35.34
N LEU A 10 -48.90 30.56 35.15
CA LEU A 10 -48.43 29.30 34.56
C LEU A 10 -48.48 29.29 33.02
N LEU A 11 -49.27 30.16 32.39
CA LEU A 11 -49.32 30.32 30.93
C LEU A 11 -48.24 31.26 30.38
N ILE A 12 -47.71 32.18 31.19
CA ILE A 12 -46.63 33.10 30.77
C ILE A 12 -45.25 32.40 30.77
N VAL A 13 -45.08 31.33 31.56
CA VAL A 13 -43.83 30.53 31.58
C VAL A 13 -43.74 29.56 30.39
N LEU A 14 -44.84 29.30 29.68
CA LEU A 14 -44.88 28.40 28.51
C LEU A 14 -44.66 29.08 27.15
N GLN A 15 -44.49 30.41 27.10
CA GLN A 15 -44.18 31.13 25.84
C GLN A 15 -42.73 31.67 25.77
N GLY A 16 -41.85 31.22 26.66
CA GLY A 16 -40.44 31.64 26.72
C GLY A 16 -39.41 30.59 26.31
N VAL A 17 -39.81 29.40 25.83
CA VAL A 17 -38.87 28.39 25.33
C VAL A 17 -38.78 28.50 23.81
N VAL A 18 -38.04 29.49 23.33
CA VAL A 18 -37.47 29.44 21.98
C VAL A 18 -36.29 28.46 22.08
N ALA A 19 -36.53 27.21 21.70
CA ALA A 19 -35.46 26.27 21.48
C ALA A 19 -34.53 26.83 20.38
N PRO A 20 -33.20 26.81 20.57
CA PRO A 20 -32.29 27.05 19.45
C PRO A 20 -32.63 26.05 18.33
N PRO A 21 -32.51 26.45 17.04
CA PRO A 21 -32.76 25.53 15.95
C PRO A 21 -31.93 24.27 16.19
N VAL A 22 -32.57 23.11 16.04
CA VAL A 22 -31.92 21.80 16.16
C VAL A 22 -30.69 21.83 15.27
N ASP A 23 -29.52 21.96 15.88
CA ASP A 23 -28.26 21.68 15.20
C ASP A 23 -28.46 20.32 14.57
N LYS A 24 -28.43 20.29 13.22
CA LYS A 24 -28.29 19.04 12.49
C LYS A 24 -27.14 18.34 13.19
N LYS A 25 -27.44 17.23 13.87
CA LYS A 25 -26.42 16.31 14.36
C LYS A 25 -25.44 16.21 13.21
N LYS A 26 -24.23 16.75 13.40
CA LYS A 26 -23.08 16.28 12.64
C LYS A 26 -23.18 14.78 12.79
N GLU A 27 -23.50 14.12 11.68
CA GLU A 27 -23.31 12.68 11.59
C GLU A 27 -21.92 12.47 12.16
N LYS A 28 -21.85 11.70 13.24
CA LYS A 28 -20.57 11.19 13.68
C LYS A 28 -20.05 10.48 12.45
N LYS A 29 -19.03 11.06 11.80
CA LYS A 29 -18.18 10.30 10.91
C LYS A 29 -17.86 9.04 11.70
N ASP A 30 -18.24 7.91 11.16
CA ASP A 30 -17.68 6.66 11.62
C ASP A 30 -16.18 6.82 11.41
N ASP A 31 -15.46 7.18 12.47
CA ASP A 31 -14.01 6.98 12.58
C ASP A 31 -13.83 5.46 12.50
N LYS A 32 -13.85 4.92 11.29
CA LYS A 32 -13.18 3.65 11.05
C LYS A 32 -11.76 3.87 11.56
N PRO A 33 -11.26 3.04 12.50
CA PRO A 33 -9.85 3.06 12.81
C PRO A 33 -9.11 2.93 11.48
N GLU A 34 -8.31 3.94 11.17
CA GLU A 34 -7.41 3.91 10.02
C GLU A 34 -6.63 2.60 10.11
N GLU A 35 -6.63 1.82 9.03
CA GLU A 35 -5.85 0.59 9.05
C GLU A 35 -4.38 0.99 9.21
N PRO A 36 -3.69 0.46 10.23
CA PRO A 36 -2.33 0.86 10.50
C PRO A 36 -1.45 0.55 9.28
N ALA A 37 -0.56 1.48 8.91
CA ALA A 37 0.29 1.36 7.73
C ALA A 37 0.94 -0.03 7.62
N ASP A 38 0.70 -0.76 6.52
CA ASP A 38 1.32 -2.06 6.33
C ASP A 38 2.64 -1.94 5.56
N PHE A 39 3.76 -1.93 6.27
CA PHE A 39 5.08 -1.80 5.66
C PHE A 39 5.63 -3.11 5.07
N GLY A 40 4.86 -4.21 5.07
CA GLY A 40 5.31 -5.51 4.57
C GLY A 40 6.38 -6.19 5.44
N LEU A 41 6.66 -5.66 6.63
CA LEU A 41 7.61 -6.23 7.59
C LEU A 41 6.93 -7.29 8.48
N GLU A 42 7.62 -8.42 8.72
CA GLU A 42 7.13 -9.46 9.65
C GLU A 42 6.86 -8.92 11.07
N TYR A 43 7.55 -7.86 11.49
CA TYR A 43 7.42 -7.20 12.79
C TYR A 43 6.77 -5.81 12.70
N ASN A 44 6.04 -5.53 11.62
CA ASN A 44 5.37 -4.25 11.40
C ASN A 44 4.55 -3.80 12.62
N ARG A 45 3.66 -4.66 13.12
CA ARG A 45 2.84 -4.36 14.30
C ARG A 45 3.68 -4.00 15.53
N TYR A 46 4.77 -4.73 15.77
CA TYR A 46 5.64 -4.45 16.91
C TYR A 46 6.35 -3.09 16.75
N LEU A 47 6.85 -2.80 15.54
CA LEU A 47 7.46 -1.51 15.21
C LEU A 47 6.50 -0.35 15.50
N GLN A 48 5.25 -0.46 15.00
CA GLN A 48 4.22 0.56 15.22
C GLN A 48 3.83 0.73 16.68
N GLU A 49 3.65 -0.37 17.42
CA GLU A 49 3.32 -0.29 18.85
C GLU A 49 4.46 0.34 19.65
N VAL A 50 5.73 0.09 19.29
CA VAL A 50 6.89 0.74 19.90
C VAL A 50 6.92 2.24 19.59
N VAL A 51 6.76 2.63 18.32
CA VAL A 51 6.74 4.04 17.90
C VAL A 51 5.62 4.79 18.62
N ARG A 52 4.38 4.28 18.55
CA ARG A 52 3.22 4.86 19.23
C ARG A 52 3.44 5.00 20.74
N THR A 53 4.06 4.01 21.37
CA THR A 53 4.35 4.05 22.81
C THR A 53 5.39 5.13 23.14
N LEU A 54 6.41 5.30 22.30
CA LEU A 54 7.41 6.37 22.44
C LEU A 54 6.80 7.77 22.26
N GLU A 55 5.86 7.92 21.33
CA GLU A 55 5.15 9.18 21.06
C GLU A 55 4.22 9.63 22.20
N GLU A 56 3.79 8.72 23.08
CA GLU A 56 3.06 9.10 24.29
C GLU A 56 3.89 10.02 25.20
N ASP A 57 5.22 9.94 25.13
CA ASP A 57 6.13 10.85 25.84
C ASP A 57 6.45 12.08 24.98
N LYS A 58 5.71 13.17 25.21
CA LYS A 58 5.88 14.44 24.49
C LYS A 58 7.33 14.94 24.48
N ASP A 59 8.06 14.78 25.58
CA ASP A 59 9.44 15.24 25.69
C ASP A 59 10.38 14.45 24.75
N PHE A 60 10.07 13.16 24.54
CA PHE A 60 10.78 12.31 23.59
C PHE A 60 10.34 12.59 22.14
N ALA A 61 9.05 12.73 21.89
CA ALA A 61 8.50 13.05 20.57
C ALA A 61 9.02 14.40 20.04
N ASP A 62 9.05 15.43 20.89
CA ASP A 62 9.58 16.75 20.52
C ASP A 62 11.09 16.71 20.23
N LYS A 63 11.84 15.82 20.89
CA LYS A 63 13.25 15.60 20.55
C LYS A 63 13.38 14.89 19.23
N LEU A 64 12.57 13.87 18.95
CA LEU A 64 12.59 13.13 17.70
C LEU A 64 12.38 14.07 16.50
N LYS A 65 11.44 15.01 16.60
CA LYS A 65 11.18 16.05 15.57
C LYS A 65 12.37 16.95 15.25
N ASN A 66 13.34 17.08 16.15
CA ASN A 66 14.51 17.94 15.97
C ASN A 66 15.78 17.13 15.63
N VAL A 67 15.70 15.81 15.56
CA VAL A 67 16.83 14.94 15.24
C VAL A 67 16.89 14.72 13.74
N SER A 68 18.06 14.93 13.14
CA SER A 68 18.29 14.64 11.71
C SER A 68 18.07 13.16 11.42
N VAL A 69 17.45 12.82 10.30
CA VAL A 69 17.16 11.43 9.95
C VAL A 69 18.39 10.56 9.77
N ASP A 70 19.54 11.09 9.35
CA ASP A 70 20.79 10.31 9.36
C ASP A 70 21.09 9.72 10.74
N LYS A 71 20.73 10.44 11.81
CA LYS A 71 20.85 9.99 13.20
C LYS A 71 19.73 9.05 13.63
N ILE A 72 18.56 9.15 13.02
CA ILE A 72 17.47 8.19 13.21
C ILE A 72 17.86 6.86 12.55
N ARG A 73 18.22 6.89 11.26
CA ARG A 73 18.72 5.75 10.48
C ARG A 73 19.96 5.09 11.09
N SER A 74 20.90 5.86 11.65
CA SER A 74 22.06 5.31 12.36
C SER A 74 21.70 4.66 13.72
N GLY A 75 20.47 4.89 14.20
CA GLY A 75 19.99 4.46 15.51
C GLY A 75 20.59 5.24 16.68
N ASP A 76 21.19 6.41 16.44
CA ASP A 76 21.76 7.25 17.50
C ASP A 76 20.68 7.84 18.41
N VAL A 77 19.48 8.08 17.86
CA VAL A 77 18.31 8.54 18.62
C VAL A 77 17.92 7.59 19.76
N ALA A 78 18.32 6.32 19.69
CA ALA A 78 18.03 5.34 20.72
C ALA A 78 18.58 5.75 22.11
N HIS A 79 19.64 6.57 22.17
CA HIS A 79 20.19 7.06 23.45
C HIS A 79 19.21 7.97 24.21
N GLU A 80 18.27 8.60 23.53
CA GLU A 80 17.24 9.43 24.17
C GLU A 80 16.26 8.59 25.01
N LEU A 81 16.22 7.27 24.80
CA LEU A 81 15.43 6.32 25.59
C LEU A 81 15.76 6.39 27.09
N GLN A 82 16.97 6.84 27.47
CA GLN A 82 17.37 7.01 28.87
C GLN A 82 16.56 8.10 29.60
N PHE A 83 15.96 9.04 28.86
CA PHE A 83 15.19 10.16 29.41
C PHE A 83 13.68 9.91 29.35
N VAL A 84 13.25 8.81 28.75
CA VAL A 84 11.83 8.45 28.60
C VAL A 84 11.21 8.13 29.96
N LYS A 85 9.98 8.60 30.18
CA LYS A 85 9.23 8.39 31.42
C LYS A 85 9.05 6.91 31.75
N HIS A 86 9.02 6.60 33.05
CA HIS A 86 8.98 5.22 33.55
C HIS A 86 7.76 4.42 33.05
N ASN A 87 6.58 5.04 32.94
CA ASN A 87 5.37 4.40 32.43
C ASN A 87 5.53 3.95 30.97
N VAL A 88 6.19 4.75 30.14
CA VAL A 88 6.50 4.40 28.75
C VAL A 88 7.54 3.29 28.70
N ARG A 89 8.61 3.36 29.52
CA ARG A 89 9.60 2.28 29.65
C ARG A 89 8.95 0.94 30.02
N THR A 90 8.01 0.94 30.97
CA THR A 90 7.28 -0.27 31.38
C THR A 90 6.44 -0.87 30.24
N LYS A 91 5.78 -0.02 29.44
CA LYS A 91 5.04 -0.48 28.24
C LYS A 91 5.98 -1.07 27.19
N LEU A 92 7.13 -0.45 26.94
CA LEU A 92 8.13 -0.96 25.99
C LEU A 92 8.68 -2.33 26.44
N ASP A 93 8.90 -2.51 27.74
CA ASP A 93 9.30 -3.80 28.31
C ASP A 93 8.25 -4.90 28.07
N GLU A 94 6.96 -4.56 28.19
CA GLU A 94 5.85 -5.47 27.89
C GLU A 94 5.79 -5.81 26.40
N LEU A 95 5.88 -4.82 25.52
CA LEU A 95 5.90 -5.02 24.06
C LEU A 95 7.05 -5.94 23.64
N LYS A 96 8.26 -5.75 24.20
CA LYS A 96 9.39 -6.63 23.92
C LYS A 96 9.11 -8.08 24.33
N ARG A 97 8.45 -8.31 25.45
CA ARG A 97 8.09 -9.67 25.90
C ARG A 97 7.10 -10.33 24.95
N ILE A 98 6.08 -9.59 24.50
CA ILE A 98 5.07 -10.06 23.54
C ILE A 98 5.75 -10.45 22.22
N GLU A 99 6.63 -9.60 21.70
CA GLU A 99 7.34 -9.87 20.44
C GLU A 99 8.31 -11.06 20.58
N LEU A 100 9.03 -11.19 21.69
CA LEU A 100 9.87 -12.36 21.94
C LEU A 100 9.06 -13.66 22.05
N GLU A 101 7.86 -13.61 22.63
CA GLU A 101 6.96 -14.76 22.66
C GLU A 101 6.48 -15.14 21.25
N ARG A 102 6.10 -14.16 20.44
CA ARG A 102 5.76 -14.34 19.02
C ARG A 102 6.89 -15.01 18.26
N LEU A 103 8.12 -14.51 18.40
CA LEU A 103 9.32 -15.03 17.73
C LEU A 103 9.65 -16.46 18.18
N ARG A 104 9.48 -16.77 19.47
CA ARG A 104 9.63 -18.15 19.99
C ARG A 104 8.60 -19.10 19.38
N LYS A 105 7.35 -18.65 19.24
CA LYS A 105 6.28 -19.43 18.62
C LYS A 105 6.60 -19.69 17.14
N ALA A 106 6.94 -18.65 16.39
CA ALA A 106 7.34 -18.76 14.98
C ALA A 106 8.55 -19.69 14.80
N THR A 107 9.55 -19.59 15.67
CA THR A 107 10.72 -20.48 15.67
C THR A 107 10.32 -21.94 15.90
N ARG A 108 9.43 -22.21 16.86
CA ARG A 108 8.93 -23.56 17.13
C ARG A 108 8.18 -24.12 15.93
N GLU A 109 7.28 -23.35 15.35
CA GLU A 109 6.52 -23.74 14.16
C GLU A 109 7.45 -24.02 12.95
N ALA A 110 8.51 -23.24 12.79
CA ALA A 110 9.53 -23.47 11.77
C ALA A 110 10.31 -24.77 12.01
N MET A 111 10.72 -25.05 13.25
CA MET A 111 11.39 -26.31 13.62
C MET A 111 10.49 -27.52 13.44
N GLU A 112 9.21 -27.44 13.82
CA GLU A 112 8.24 -28.52 13.61
C GLU A 112 8.03 -28.80 12.11
N LYS A 113 8.00 -27.76 11.26
CA LYS A 113 7.97 -27.92 9.80
C LYS A 113 9.27 -28.53 9.25
N GLU A 114 10.43 -28.20 9.81
CA GLU A 114 11.72 -28.81 9.46
C GLU A 114 11.78 -30.29 9.84
N GLU A 115 11.29 -30.67 11.02
CA GLU A 115 11.26 -32.06 11.50
C GLU A 115 10.31 -32.94 10.66
N LEU A 116 9.27 -32.34 10.06
CA LEU A 116 8.40 -32.94 9.05
C LEU A 116 9.03 -32.99 7.64
N GLY A 117 10.28 -32.53 7.46
CA GLY A 117 11.01 -32.56 6.20
C GLY A 117 10.59 -31.51 5.17
N LEU A 118 9.88 -30.44 5.59
CA LEU A 118 9.29 -29.44 4.69
C LEU A 118 10.16 -28.19 4.49
N ASN A 119 11.19 -27.95 5.30
CA ASN A 119 12.12 -26.82 5.13
C ASN A 119 13.52 -27.18 5.66
N ARG A 120 14.57 -26.95 4.86
CA ARG A 120 15.99 -27.17 5.24
C ARG A 120 16.76 -25.87 5.49
N ASP A 121 16.06 -24.73 5.61
CA ASP A 121 16.67 -23.42 5.79
C ASP A 121 16.30 -22.77 7.13
N LYS A 122 17.25 -22.92 8.07
CA LYS A 122 17.66 -22.04 9.17
C LYS A 122 16.56 -21.28 9.91
N VAL A 123 16.39 -21.61 11.19
CA VAL A 123 15.83 -20.72 12.23
C VAL A 123 16.44 -19.32 12.11
N LYS A 124 15.69 -18.37 11.55
CA LYS A 124 16.09 -16.96 11.47
C LYS A 124 16.08 -16.42 12.90
N LEU A 125 17.26 -16.14 13.44
CA LEU A 125 17.37 -15.44 14.71
C LEU A 125 16.78 -14.03 14.54
N PRO A 126 16.04 -13.52 15.55
CA PRO A 126 15.51 -12.15 15.49
C PRO A 126 16.66 -11.16 15.37
N ASN A 127 16.67 -10.37 14.30
CA ASN A 127 17.72 -9.38 14.06
C ASN A 127 17.35 -8.00 14.65
N HIS A 128 16.06 -7.73 14.81
CA HIS A 128 15.52 -6.45 15.29
C HIS A 128 15.50 -6.28 16.81
N LEU A 129 15.85 -7.32 17.59
CA LEU A 129 15.78 -7.28 19.06
C LEU A 129 16.91 -8.04 19.75
N ASP A 130 17.25 -7.64 20.98
CA ASP A 130 18.13 -8.41 21.84
C ASP A 130 17.37 -9.49 22.63
N TYR A 131 17.49 -10.74 22.16
CA TYR A 131 16.93 -11.92 22.81
C TYR A 131 17.67 -12.33 24.09
N ARG A 132 18.86 -11.79 24.37
CA ARG A 132 19.66 -12.13 25.57
C ARG A 132 19.10 -11.46 26.83
N ASN A 133 18.44 -10.32 26.67
CA ASN A 133 17.73 -9.63 27.73
C ASN A 133 16.21 -9.64 27.47
N PRO A 134 15.47 -10.68 27.89
CA PRO A 134 14.07 -10.82 27.50
C PRO A 134 13.09 -9.90 28.27
N HIS A 135 13.55 -9.18 29.28
CA HIS A 135 12.67 -8.55 30.27
C HIS A 135 12.63 -7.03 30.23
N THR A 136 13.67 -6.41 29.66
CA THR A 136 13.80 -4.95 29.56
C THR A 136 14.13 -4.57 28.12
N PHE A 137 13.43 -3.56 27.60
CA PHE A 137 13.68 -2.94 26.31
C PHE A 137 14.74 -1.86 26.49
N GLU A 138 15.95 -2.10 26.01
CA GLU A 138 17.10 -1.21 26.18
C GLU A 138 17.37 -0.35 24.95
N ILE A 139 18.32 0.58 25.08
CA ILE A 139 18.80 1.43 23.98
C ILE A 139 19.20 0.57 22.77
N ASP A 140 19.87 -0.56 23.01
CA ASP A 140 20.30 -1.47 21.95
C ASP A 140 19.12 -2.12 21.21
N ASP A 141 17.97 -2.32 21.86
CA ASP A 141 16.77 -2.85 21.21
C ASP A 141 16.18 -1.84 20.24
N LEU A 142 16.00 -0.59 20.70
CA LEU A 142 15.49 0.48 19.84
C LEU A 142 16.44 0.75 18.67
N LYS A 143 17.75 0.75 18.93
CA LYS A 143 18.77 0.91 17.88
C LYS A 143 18.70 -0.22 16.84
N LYS A 144 18.63 -1.48 17.27
CA LYS A 144 18.49 -2.62 16.36
C LYS A 144 17.19 -2.58 15.58
N LEU A 145 16.09 -2.23 16.24
CA LEU A 145 14.78 -2.13 15.61
C LEU A 145 14.80 -1.10 14.46
N ILE A 146 15.32 0.10 14.70
CA ILE A 146 15.39 1.16 13.67
C ILE A 146 16.30 0.75 12.50
N ILE A 147 17.52 0.27 12.80
CA ILE A 147 18.48 -0.11 11.75
C ILE A 147 17.95 -1.29 10.92
N THR A 148 17.33 -2.27 11.58
CA THR A 148 16.79 -3.46 10.90
C THR A 148 15.56 -3.08 10.07
N ALA A 149 14.65 -2.27 10.61
CA ALA A 149 13.50 -1.77 9.86
C ALA A 149 13.92 -0.98 8.62
N THR A 150 14.83 -0.02 8.77
CA THR A 150 15.32 0.79 7.63
C THR A 150 15.88 -0.11 6.52
N LYS A 151 16.74 -1.06 6.90
CA LYS A 151 17.37 -1.98 5.95
C LYS A 151 16.36 -2.93 5.29
N ASP A 152 15.41 -3.46 6.07
CA ASP A 152 14.42 -4.39 5.56
C ASP A 152 13.43 -3.69 4.62
N LEU A 153 13.06 -2.43 4.88
CA LEU A 153 12.22 -1.62 3.99
C LEU A 153 12.93 -1.30 2.66
N GLU A 154 14.21 -0.89 2.72
CA GLU A 154 15.02 -0.68 1.51
C GLU A 154 15.09 -1.95 0.67
N LYS A 155 15.29 -3.10 1.33
CA LYS A 155 15.31 -4.40 0.65
C LYS A 155 13.94 -4.76 0.05
N LEU A 156 12.83 -4.48 0.73
CA LEU A 156 11.49 -4.72 0.17
C LEU A 156 11.25 -3.84 -1.08
N ASP A 157 11.70 -2.59 -1.06
CA ASP A 157 11.63 -1.70 -2.24
C ASP A 157 12.47 -2.23 -3.41
N GLU A 158 13.70 -2.69 -3.13
CA GLU A 158 14.56 -3.33 -4.14
C GLU A 158 13.92 -4.62 -4.69
N GLN A 159 13.41 -5.49 -3.82
CA GLN A 159 12.75 -6.73 -4.22
C GLN A 159 11.51 -6.48 -5.08
N ARG A 160 10.67 -5.51 -4.70
CA ARG A 160 9.52 -5.09 -5.51
C ARG A 160 9.95 -4.67 -6.92
N LYS A 161 10.99 -3.85 -7.04
CA LYS A 161 11.53 -3.39 -8.34
C LYS A 161 12.09 -4.55 -9.17
N GLU A 162 12.80 -5.47 -8.53
CA GLU A 162 13.31 -6.68 -9.19
C GLU A 162 12.17 -7.59 -9.65
N GLU A 163 11.16 -7.79 -8.82
CA GLU A 163 9.98 -8.59 -9.15
C GLU A 163 9.18 -7.99 -10.30
N PHE A 164 8.97 -6.68 -10.29
CA PHE A 164 8.33 -5.97 -11.40
C PHE A 164 9.15 -6.09 -12.70
N LYS A 165 10.47 -5.97 -12.62
CA LYS A 165 11.36 -6.17 -13.77
C LYS A 165 11.25 -7.59 -14.32
N VAL A 166 11.23 -8.61 -13.45
CA VAL A 166 11.07 -10.01 -13.83
C VAL A 166 9.70 -10.25 -14.45
N TYR A 167 8.65 -9.65 -13.90
CA TYR A 167 7.29 -9.71 -14.44
C TYR A 167 7.25 -9.22 -15.89
N GLU A 168 7.81 -8.03 -16.15
CA GLU A 168 7.87 -7.43 -17.48
C GLU A 168 8.71 -8.26 -18.47
N MET A 169 9.81 -8.87 -18.00
CA MET A 169 10.60 -9.79 -18.83
C MET A 169 9.84 -11.08 -19.16
N GLU A 170 9.11 -11.66 -18.20
CA GLU A 170 8.34 -12.88 -18.42
C GLU A 170 7.15 -12.64 -19.38
N LYS A 171 6.48 -11.49 -19.25
CA LYS A 171 5.42 -11.04 -20.16
C LYS A 171 5.92 -10.97 -21.62
N GLU A 172 7.08 -10.35 -21.84
CA GLU A 172 7.70 -10.27 -23.16
C GLU A 172 8.15 -11.65 -23.69
N ILE A 173 8.71 -12.52 -22.83
CA ILE A 173 9.09 -13.88 -23.22
C ILE A 173 7.87 -14.69 -23.64
N GLN A 174 6.77 -14.61 -22.89
CA GLN A 174 5.52 -15.29 -23.21
C GLN A 174 4.96 -14.82 -24.55
N TYR A 175 4.99 -13.51 -24.81
CA TYR A 175 4.61 -12.94 -26.10
C TYR A 175 5.49 -13.50 -27.24
N ARG A 176 6.82 -13.51 -27.09
CA ARG A 176 7.75 -14.08 -28.09
C ARG A 176 7.54 -15.58 -28.30
N GLU A 177 7.26 -16.35 -27.25
CA GLU A 177 6.97 -17.78 -27.33
C GLU A 177 5.63 -18.07 -28.01
N HIS A 178 4.60 -17.28 -27.70
CA HIS A 178 3.29 -17.34 -28.34
C HIS A 178 3.41 -17.15 -29.85
N LEU A 179 4.17 -16.13 -30.28
CA LEU A 179 4.46 -15.91 -31.69
C LEU A 179 5.23 -17.07 -32.34
N LYS A 180 6.17 -17.73 -31.65
CA LYS A 180 6.92 -18.88 -32.21
C LYS A 180 6.01 -20.07 -32.54
N ASN A 181 4.91 -20.25 -31.82
CA ASN A 181 3.99 -21.38 -31.95
C ASN A 181 2.86 -21.16 -32.99
N MET A 182 2.78 -19.97 -33.59
CA MET A 182 1.75 -19.57 -34.55
C MET A 182 2.15 -19.77 -36.02
N THR A 183 1.16 -19.85 -36.91
CA THR A 183 1.37 -19.74 -38.35
C THR A 183 1.72 -18.30 -38.76
N GLU A 184 2.28 -18.10 -39.96
CA GLU A 184 2.74 -16.77 -40.39
C GLU A 184 1.60 -15.74 -40.51
N GLU A 185 0.40 -16.16 -40.89
CA GLU A 185 -0.78 -15.30 -40.95
C GLU A 185 -1.28 -14.91 -39.54
N GLU A 186 -1.29 -15.87 -38.61
CA GLU A 186 -1.64 -15.63 -37.21
C GLU A 186 -0.63 -14.70 -36.52
N LYS A 187 0.67 -14.89 -36.74
CA LYS A 187 1.72 -14.00 -36.21
C LYS A 187 1.51 -12.55 -36.64
N GLN A 188 1.23 -12.31 -37.92
CA GLN A 188 1.00 -10.95 -38.43
C GLN A 188 -0.23 -10.31 -37.80
N LYS A 189 -1.29 -11.09 -37.56
CA LYS A 189 -2.50 -10.61 -36.90
C LYS A 189 -2.23 -10.29 -35.43
N GLU A 190 -1.52 -11.17 -34.73
CA GLU A 190 -1.16 -11.00 -33.32
C GLU A 190 -0.23 -9.79 -33.11
N GLN A 191 0.77 -9.63 -33.97
CA GLN A 191 1.65 -8.46 -33.94
C GLN A 191 0.91 -7.15 -34.15
N LYS A 192 -0.01 -7.11 -35.13
CA LYS A 192 -0.85 -5.92 -35.35
C LYS A 192 -1.74 -5.63 -34.16
N HIS A 193 -2.37 -6.66 -33.58
CA HIS A 193 -3.19 -6.48 -32.39
C HIS A 193 -2.35 -5.94 -31.23
N HIS A 194 -1.19 -6.52 -30.96
CA HIS A 194 -0.27 -6.05 -29.91
C HIS A 194 0.18 -4.59 -30.14
N GLU A 195 0.53 -4.21 -31.37
CA GLU A 195 0.84 -2.82 -31.73
C GLU A 195 -0.36 -1.88 -31.54
N GLU A 196 -1.57 -2.33 -31.84
CA GLU A 196 -2.80 -1.58 -31.60
C GLU A 196 -3.05 -1.39 -30.10
N MET A 197 -2.82 -2.42 -29.28
CA MET A 197 -2.95 -2.33 -27.82
C MET A 197 -1.94 -1.35 -27.22
N ILE A 198 -0.68 -1.41 -27.64
CA ILE A 198 0.35 -0.44 -27.23
C ILE A 198 -0.05 0.98 -27.62
N LYS A 199 -0.60 1.18 -28.84
CA LYS A 199 -1.04 2.50 -29.29
C LYS A 199 -2.22 3.01 -28.47
N LYS A 200 -3.22 2.18 -28.20
CA LYS A 200 -4.36 2.54 -27.36
C LYS A 200 -3.92 2.96 -25.96
N HIS A 201 -3.03 2.18 -25.33
CA HIS A 201 -2.52 2.53 -24.01
C HIS A 201 -1.80 3.89 -24.00
N LYS A 202 -1.05 4.20 -25.06
CA LYS A 202 -0.39 5.51 -25.26
C LYS A 202 -1.34 6.66 -25.53
N GLU A 203 -2.59 6.38 -25.89
CA GLU A 203 -3.61 7.39 -26.15
C GLU A 203 -4.28 7.81 -24.83
N HIS A 204 -3.54 8.55 -24.01
CA HIS A 204 -4.05 9.15 -22.78
C HIS A 204 -3.95 10.70 -22.80
N PRO A 205 -4.72 11.41 -21.97
CA PRO A 205 -4.53 12.84 -21.73
C PRO A 205 -3.10 13.14 -21.23
N LYS A 206 -2.65 14.40 -21.34
CA LYS A 206 -1.35 14.79 -20.76
C LYS A 206 -1.32 14.47 -19.27
N ILE A 207 -0.27 13.78 -18.85
CA ILE A 207 0.00 13.45 -17.47
C ILE A 207 0.95 14.49 -16.90
N HIS A 208 0.55 15.10 -15.80
CA HIS A 208 1.37 16.10 -15.14
C HIS A 208 2.44 15.42 -14.28
N GLU A 209 3.59 16.07 -14.14
CA GLU A 209 4.59 15.59 -13.18
C GLU A 209 4.02 15.55 -11.76
N PRO A 210 4.16 14.45 -11.00
CA PRO A 210 3.63 14.32 -9.65
C PRO A 210 4.18 15.42 -8.72
N GLY A 211 3.29 16.15 -8.04
CA GLY A 211 3.67 17.26 -7.16
C GLY A 211 3.97 18.59 -7.88
N SER A 212 3.77 18.66 -9.21
CA SER A 212 3.81 19.93 -9.96
C SER A 212 2.60 20.81 -9.63
N LYS A 213 2.72 22.12 -9.90
CA LYS A 213 1.61 23.06 -9.70
C LYS A 213 0.36 22.65 -10.47
N GLN A 214 0.52 22.19 -11.71
CA GLN A 214 -0.56 21.79 -12.60
C GLN A 214 -1.31 20.58 -12.05
N GLN A 215 -0.59 19.57 -11.56
CA GLN A 215 -1.17 18.39 -10.93
C GLN A 215 -1.94 18.75 -9.66
N LEU A 216 -1.38 19.59 -8.79
CA LEU A 216 -2.04 20.02 -7.54
C LEU A 216 -3.26 20.92 -7.80
N GLU A 217 -3.19 21.84 -8.77
CA GLU A 217 -4.33 22.66 -9.19
C GLU A 217 -5.45 21.80 -9.79
N GLN A 218 -5.11 20.74 -10.52
CA GLN A 218 -6.09 19.81 -11.05
C GLN A 218 -6.80 19.04 -9.93
N VAL A 219 -6.05 18.52 -8.96
CA VAL A 219 -6.63 17.86 -7.78
C VAL A 219 -7.56 18.82 -7.03
N TRP A 220 -7.12 20.07 -6.84
CA TRP A 220 -7.90 21.13 -6.22
C TRP A 220 -9.21 21.45 -6.97
N GLU A 221 -9.18 21.48 -8.29
CA GLU A 221 -10.37 21.75 -9.11
C GLU A 221 -11.32 20.53 -9.17
N GLU A 222 -10.77 19.35 -9.44
CA GLU A 222 -11.55 18.16 -9.78
C GLU A 222 -11.96 17.34 -8.55
N GLN A 223 -11.04 17.12 -7.60
CA GLN A 223 -11.31 16.34 -6.39
C GLN A 223 -11.89 17.22 -5.28
N ASP A 224 -11.29 18.39 -5.03
CA ASP A 224 -11.72 19.26 -3.93
C ASP A 224 -12.90 20.17 -4.31
N HIS A 225 -13.26 20.21 -5.60
CA HIS A 225 -14.33 21.05 -6.14
C HIS A 225 -14.15 22.55 -5.84
N MET A 226 -12.90 23.01 -5.86
CA MET A 226 -12.52 24.39 -5.58
C MET A 226 -12.22 25.15 -6.88
N ALA A 227 -12.31 26.49 -6.84
CA ALA A 227 -11.97 27.32 -7.99
C ALA A 227 -10.46 27.32 -8.21
N LYS A 228 -10.02 27.10 -9.45
CA LYS A 228 -8.60 27.03 -9.82
C LYS A 228 -7.83 28.30 -9.47
N GLU A 229 -8.45 29.47 -9.62
CA GLU A 229 -7.82 30.77 -9.35
C GLU A 229 -7.49 31.00 -7.87
N ASP A 230 -8.14 30.23 -6.99
CA ASP A 230 -7.99 30.32 -5.54
C ASP A 230 -7.02 29.28 -4.96
N PHE A 231 -6.24 28.60 -5.82
CA PHE A 231 -5.29 27.58 -5.39
C PHE A 231 -4.35 28.12 -4.31
N ASN A 232 -4.33 27.44 -3.17
CA ASN A 232 -3.51 27.80 -2.02
C ASN A 232 -2.81 26.56 -1.46
N PRO A 233 -1.47 26.48 -1.52
CA PRO A 233 -0.72 25.34 -1.00
C PRO A 233 -0.99 25.01 0.48
N ASN A 234 -1.22 26.02 1.33
CA ASN A 234 -1.51 25.77 2.74
C ASN A 234 -2.87 25.10 2.94
N THR A 235 -3.88 25.54 2.18
CA THR A 235 -5.22 24.97 2.25
C THR A 235 -5.23 23.59 1.59
N PHE A 236 -4.56 23.43 0.45
CA PHE A 236 -4.39 22.14 -0.22
C PHE A 236 -3.82 21.11 0.74
N PHE A 237 -2.70 21.42 1.40
CA PHE A 237 -2.08 20.56 2.39
C PHE A 237 -3.07 20.17 3.50
N ALA A 238 -3.74 21.15 4.11
CA ALA A 238 -4.65 20.91 5.22
C ALA A 238 -5.92 20.10 4.86
N MET A 239 -6.26 20.00 3.56
CA MET A 239 -7.37 19.17 3.10
C MET A 239 -6.95 17.72 2.82
N HIS A 240 -5.67 17.50 2.52
CA HIS A 240 -5.11 16.19 2.19
C HIS A 240 -4.35 15.53 3.35
N ASP A 241 -4.07 16.29 4.41
CA ASP A 241 -3.75 15.79 5.75
C ASP A 241 -5.06 15.27 6.38
N LEU A 242 -5.44 14.05 6.03
CA LEU A 242 -6.72 13.42 6.35
C LEU A 242 -6.81 13.08 7.84
N ASN A 243 -5.69 12.67 8.43
CA ASN A 243 -5.60 12.30 9.83
C ASN A 243 -5.35 13.52 10.76
N GLY A 244 -4.93 14.66 10.20
CA GLY A 244 -4.72 15.93 10.90
C GLY A 244 -3.45 15.96 11.74
N ASP A 245 -2.45 15.14 11.44
CA ASP A 245 -1.19 15.05 12.20
C ASP A 245 -0.15 16.10 11.78
N GLY A 246 -0.44 16.86 10.71
CA GLY A 246 0.41 17.91 10.18
C GLY A 246 1.46 17.45 9.17
N HIS A 247 1.36 16.21 8.70
CA HIS A 247 2.20 15.60 7.68
C HIS A 247 1.33 14.94 6.61
N LEU A 248 1.92 14.65 5.44
CA LEU A 248 1.33 13.79 4.44
C LEU A 248 2.09 12.48 4.41
N ASP A 249 1.42 11.37 4.70
CA ASP A 249 2.01 10.05 4.60
C ASP A 249 1.98 9.50 3.16
N GLU A 250 2.56 8.30 2.99
CA GLU A 250 2.60 7.64 1.68
C GLU A 250 1.22 7.38 1.06
N GLN A 251 0.18 7.16 1.88
CA GLN A 251 -1.18 6.88 1.41
C GLN A 251 -1.90 8.17 0.99
N GLU A 252 -1.73 9.24 1.76
CA GLU A 252 -2.25 10.57 1.45
C GLU A 252 -1.62 11.11 0.16
N VAL A 253 -0.30 10.94 0.00
CA VAL A 253 0.40 11.24 -1.26
C VAL A 253 -0.12 10.38 -2.41
N ALA A 254 -0.32 9.07 -2.21
CA ALA A 254 -0.87 8.18 -3.22
C ALA A 254 -2.29 8.61 -3.66
N ALA A 255 -3.13 9.06 -2.73
CA ALA A 255 -4.46 9.57 -3.04
C ALA A 255 -4.41 10.80 -3.97
N VAL A 256 -3.50 11.73 -3.70
CA VAL A 256 -3.27 12.94 -4.50
C VAL A 256 -2.84 12.60 -5.93
N VAL A 257 -1.89 11.66 -6.11
CA VAL A 257 -1.40 11.30 -7.45
C VAL A 257 -2.31 10.32 -8.19
N SER A 258 -3.29 9.71 -7.51
CA SER A 258 -4.14 8.66 -8.09
C SER A 258 -4.91 9.10 -9.35
N ASN A 259 -5.25 10.39 -9.47
CA ASN A 259 -5.90 10.92 -10.67
C ASN A 259 -4.98 10.92 -11.89
N GLU A 260 -3.68 11.16 -11.72
CA GLU A 260 -2.73 11.10 -12.82
C GLU A 260 -2.56 9.67 -13.33
N VAL A 261 -2.49 8.68 -12.43
CA VAL A 261 -2.42 7.26 -12.80
C VAL A 261 -3.67 6.82 -13.57
N LYS A 262 -4.87 7.21 -13.11
CA LYS A 262 -6.15 6.87 -13.74
C LYS A 262 -6.35 7.44 -15.15
N LYS A 263 -5.53 8.42 -15.56
CA LYS A 263 -5.54 8.91 -16.94
C LYS A 263 -4.86 7.92 -17.89
N MET A 264 -3.88 7.15 -17.41
CA MET A 264 -3.11 6.18 -18.20
C MET A 264 -3.68 4.75 -18.09
N TYR A 265 -4.23 4.40 -16.94
CA TYR A 265 -4.68 3.03 -16.65
C TYR A 265 -6.16 3.02 -16.22
N ASP A 266 -7.01 2.31 -16.95
CA ASP A 266 -8.37 1.94 -16.58
C ASP A 266 -8.48 0.42 -16.42
N PRO A 267 -8.83 -0.10 -15.22
CA PRO A 267 -9.00 -1.54 -14.99
C PRO A 267 -10.04 -2.24 -15.88
N ASN A 268 -10.89 -1.47 -16.60
CA ASN A 268 -11.86 -2.02 -17.54
C ASN A 268 -11.34 -2.18 -18.97
N ASN A 269 -10.17 -1.61 -19.26
CA ASN A 269 -9.49 -1.73 -20.55
C ASN A 269 -8.64 -3.00 -20.59
N GLU A 270 -8.55 -3.63 -21.76
CA GLU A 270 -7.76 -4.86 -21.95
C GLU A 270 -6.27 -4.58 -22.14
N GLU A 271 -5.92 -3.37 -22.60
CA GLU A 271 -4.57 -2.86 -22.78
C GLU A 271 -3.89 -2.49 -21.46
N ASP A 272 -4.65 -2.23 -20.41
CA ASP A 272 -4.15 -1.62 -19.18
C ASP A 272 -3.83 -2.70 -18.14
N ASP A 273 -2.54 -2.85 -17.85
CA ASP A 273 -2.05 -3.84 -16.91
C ASP A 273 -2.18 -3.36 -15.46
N PRO A 274 -2.93 -4.07 -14.58
CA PRO A 274 -3.09 -3.66 -13.19
C PRO A 274 -1.77 -3.70 -12.40
N VAL A 275 -0.79 -4.53 -12.80
CA VAL A 275 0.53 -4.58 -12.16
C VAL A 275 1.34 -3.34 -12.53
N GLU A 276 1.34 -2.95 -13.80
CA GLU A 276 1.98 -1.70 -14.25
C GLU A 276 1.32 -0.48 -13.60
N MET A 277 -0.01 -0.45 -13.50
CA MET A 277 -0.74 0.61 -12.82
C MET A 277 -0.27 0.80 -11.37
N GLN A 278 -0.11 -0.30 -10.62
CA GLN A 278 0.36 -0.25 -9.23
C GLN A 278 1.82 0.20 -9.14
N GLU A 279 2.68 -0.25 -10.06
CA GLU A 279 4.06 0.20 -10.12
C GLU A 279 4.15 1.69 -10.48
N GLU A 280 3.33 2.15 -11.42
CA GLU A 280 3.25 3.55 -11.82
C GLU A 280 2.83 4.45 -10.65
N MET A 281 1.83 4.03 -9.89
CA MET A 281 1.44 4.68 -8.64
C MET A 281 2.62 4.79 -7.67
N ASN A 282 3.37 3.69 -7.49
CA ASN A 282 4.53 3.68 -6.60
C ASN A 282 5.66 4.61 -7.11
N ARG A 283 5.90 4.67 -8.43
CA ARG A 283 6.88 5.58 -9.04
C ARG A 283 6.48 7.04 -8.83
N MET A 284 5.23 7.40 -9.09
CA MET A 284 4.71 8.74 -8.89
C MET A 284 4.77 9.16 -7.41
N ARG A 285 4.34 8.28 -6.51
CA ARG A 285 4.43 8.48 -5.06
C ARG A 285 5.88 8.71 -4.64
N GLN A 286 6.79 7.81 -5.05
CA GLN A 286 8.22 7.94 -4.73
C GLN A 286 8.82 9.25 -5.26
N HIS A 287 8.33 9.74 -6.41
CA HIS A 287 8.73 11.04 -6.95
C HIS A 287 8.32 12.19 -6.04
N VAL A 288 7.08 12.22 -5.59
CA VAL A 288 6.61 13.25 -4.63
C VAL A 288 7.37 13.14 -3.30
N MET A 289 7.63 11.93 -2.80
CA MET A 289 8.44 11.67 -1.60
C MET A 289 9.92 12.06 -1.75
N GLN A 290 10.39 12.51 -2.91
CA GLN A 290 11.68 13.20 -2.99
C GLN A 290 11.67 14.54 -2.25
N GLY A 291 10.48 15.13 -2.09
CA GLY A 291 10.25 16.37 -1.33
C GLY A 291 10.31 16.21 0.19
N ASP A 292 10.17 14.99 0.71
CA ASP A 292 10.55 14.63 2.08
C ASP A 292 12.07 14.79 2.19
N LYS A 293 12.51 15.90 2.79
CA LYS A 293 13.91 16.32 2.84
C LYS A 293 14.63 15.64 3.98
N ASP A 294 13.93 15.47 5.11
CA ASP A 294 14.54 14.81 6.23
C ASP A 294 14.57 13.30 6.01
N LYS A 295 13.67 12.68 5.26
CA LYS A 295 13.58 11.24 4.96
C LYS A 295 12.95 10.43 6.08
N ASP A 296 12.03 11.02 6.83
CA ASP A 296 11.25 10.34 7.86
C ASP A 296 10.06 9.53 7.30
N GLY A 297 9.81 9.60 5.98
CA GLY A 297 8.74 8.89 5.30
C GLY A 297 7.42 9.65 5.28
N LEU A 298 7.41 10.90 5.73
CA LEU A 298 6.28 11.81 5.74
C LEU A 298 6.68 13.12 5.06
N ILE A 299 5.72 13.85 4.50
CA ILE A 299 5.96 15.21 4.00
C ILE A 299 5.34 16.19 4.99
N SER A 300 6.18 16.85 5.78
CA SER A 300 5.70 17.90 6.68
C SER A 300 5.11 19.08 5.90
N LYS A 301 4.25 19.85 6.57
CA LYS A 301 3.72 21.08 5.99
C LYS A 301 4.80 22.02 5.45
N GLN A 302 5.92 22.15 6.16
CA GLN A 302 6.99 23.05 5.74
C GLN A 302 7.69 22.52 4.48
N GLU A 303 7.93 21.21 4.39
CA GLU A 303 8.52 20.60 3.20
C GLU A 303 7.62 20.75 1.98
N PHE A 304 6.32 20.51 2.15
CA PHE A 304 5.35 20.73 1.08
C PHE A 304 5.37 22.18 0.60
N LEU A 305 5.34 23.16 1.52
CA LEU A 305 5.40 24.57 1.15
C LEU A 305 6.72 24.93 0.46
N ASP A 306 7.84 24.37 0.91
CA ASP A 306 9.13 24.56 0.27
C ASP A 306 9.13 23.98 -1.16
N MET A 307 8.49 22.82 -1.39
CA MET A 307 8.34 22.24 -2.73
C MET A 307 7.61 23.20 -3.67
N THR A 308 6.55 23.86 -3.20
CA THR A 308 5.79 24.84 -3.99
C THR A 308 6.52 26.15 -4.27
N GLN A 309 7.62 26.43 -3.56
CA GLN A 309 8.43 27.63 -3.75
C GLN A 309 9.63 27.41 -4.68
N ARG A 310 9.86 26.17 -5.13
CA ARG A 310 10.97 25.87 -6.03
C ARG A 310 10.75 26.49 -7.41
N GLN A 311 11.85 26.82 -8.10
CA GLN A 311 11.79 27.47 -9.42
C GLN A 311 11.20 26.57 -10.52
N ASP A 312 11.24 25.25 -10.31
CA ASP A 312 10.69 24.22 -11.18
C ASP A 312 9.24 23.85 -10.83
N PHE A 313 8.66 24.38 -9.75
CA PHE A 313 7.29 24.06 -9.35
C PHE A 313 6.23 24.36 -10.43
N GLU A 314 6.43 25.44 -11.18
CA GLU A 314 5.55 25.83 -12.28
C GLU A 314 5.88 25.13 -13.61
N LYS A 315 7.02 24.44 -13.68
CA LYS A 315 7.42 23.68 -14.86
C LYS A 315 6.77 22.32 -14.80
N ASP A 316 6.17 21.94 -15.92
CA ASP A 316 5.53 20.64 -16.08
C ASP A 316 5.97 20.07 -17.43
N ASP A 317 7.09 19.36 -17.38
CA ASP A 317 7.66 18.64 -18.52
C ASP A 317 6.83 17.38 -18.85
N GLY A 318 5.84 17.05 -18.00
CA GLY A 318 5.02 15.85 -18.09
C GLY A 318 5.68 14.65 -17.43
N TRP A 319 4.86 13.67 -17.09
CA TRP A 319 5.34 12.40 -16.55
C TRP A 319 5.61 11.38 -17.65
N GLN A 320 6.74 10.67 -17.55
CA GLN A 320 7.07 9.55 -18.44
C GLN A 320 6.68 8.23 -17.80
N GLY A 321 5.64 7.60 -18.36
CA GLY A 321 5.12 6.32 -17.91
C GLY A 321 6.04 5.14 -18.22
N LEU A 322 5.66 3.98 -17.70
CA LEU A 322 6.31 2.69 -17.97
C LEU A 322 6.27 2.29 -19.45
N ASP A 323 5.31 2.80 -20.22
CA ASP A 323 5.14 2.61 -21.66
C ASP A 323 6.26 3.26 -22.51
N GLU A 324 6.95 4.26 -21.94
CA GLU A 324 8.12 4.92 -22.51
C GLU A 324 9.44 4.43 -21.90
N GLN A 325 9.42 3.96 -20.65
CA GLN A 325 10.60 3.55 -19.89
C GLN A 325 10.54 2.05 -19.53
N GLN A 326 11.16 1.20 -20.37
CA GLN A 326 11.29 -0.22 -20.04
C GLN A 326 12.18 -0.45 -18.80
N PRO A 327 11.78 -1.33 -17.86
CA PRO A 327 12.55 -1.60 -16.64
C PRO A 327 13.75 -2.54 -16.85
N TYR A 328 13.89 -3.11 -18.05
CA TYR A 328 14.97 -4.00 -18.43
C TYR A 328 15.57 -3.64 -19.79
N SER A 329 16.81 -4.07 -20.00
CA SER A 329 17.48 -4.03 -21.31
C SER A 329 17.33 -5.35 -22.07
N GLU A 330 17.47 -5.31 -23.40
CA GLU A 330 17.48 -6.54 -24.22
C GLU A 330 18.63 -7.51 -23.86
N GLU A 331 19.70 -7.02 -23.24
CA GLU A 331 20.75 -7.90 -22.69
C GLU A 331 20.26 -8.67 -21.46
N GLU A 332 19.57 -7.99 -20.54
CA GLU A 332 18.98 -8.60 -19.35
C GLU A 332 17.87 -9.58 -19.69
N LEU A 333 17.01 -9.24 -20.66
CA LEU A 333 15.98 -10.13 -21.16
C LEU A 333 16.57 -11.44 -21.71
N ARG A 334 17.63 -11.34 -22.52
CA ARG A 334 18.33 -12.52 -23.06
C ARG A 334 19.02 -13.34 -21.98
N ALA A 335 19.63 -12.70 -20.99
CA ALA A 335 20.24 -13.39 -19.86
C ALA A 335 19.18 -14.14 -19.02
N TYR A 336 18.04 -13.49 -18.77
CA TYR A 336 16.91 -14.08 -18.07
C TYR A 336 16.29 -15.26 -18.85
N GLU A 337 16.07 -15.13 -20.16
CA GLU A 337 15.57 -16.22 -21.02
C GLU A 337 16.50 -17.45 -20.95
N GLN A 338 17.83 -17.25 -20.99
CA GLN A 338 18.81 -18.33 -20.85
C GLN A 338 18.73 -19.00 -19.48
N GLN A 339 18.64 -18.21 -18.40
CA GLN A 339 18.51 -18.74 -17.04
C GLN A 339 17.21 -19.54 -16.87
N ARG A 340 16.09 -19.03 -17.39
CA ARG A 340 14.77 -19.69 -17.39
C ARG A 340 14.83 -21.04 -18.10
N LEU A 341 15.40 -21.08 -19.30
CA LEU A 341 15.57 -22.33 -20.07
C LEU A 341 16.48 -23.34 -19.36
N ALA A 342 17.58 -22.88 -18.76
CA ALA A 342 18.48 -23.74 -18.00
C ALA A 342 17.77 -24.33 -16.76
N HIS A 343 17.00 -23.51 -16.04
CA HIS A 343 16.21 -23.94 -14.89
C HIS A 343 15.12 -24.95 -15.30
N MET A 344 14.40 -24.69 -16.39
CA MET A 344 13.42 -25.65 -16.94
C MET A 344 14.07 -26.98 -17.31
N HIS A 345 15.24 -26.95 -17.95
CA HIS A 345 15.97 -28.16 -18.32
C HIS A 345 16.42 -28.96 -17.09
N GLN A 346 16.92 -28.27 -16.06
CA GLN A 346 17.27 -28.89 -14.77
C GLN A 346 16.06 -29.56 -14.11
N MET A 347 14.92 -28.87 -14.04
CA MET A 347 13.68 -29.40 -13.48
C MET A 347 13.18 -30.63 -14.26
N GLN A 348 13.27 -30.61 -15.59
CA GLN A 348 12.89 -31.74 -16.43
C GLN A 348 13.78 -32.97 -16.19
N GLN A 349 15.08 -32.78 -15.96
CA GLN A 349 16.00 -33.87 -15.60
C GLN A 349 15.72 -34.42 -14.19
N GLN A 350 15.33 -33.56 -13.25
CA GLN A 350 15.08 -33.96 -11.86
C GLN A 350 13.73 -34.66 -11.65
N TYR A 351 12.68 -34.26 -12.37
CA TYR A 351 11.30 -34.71 -12.14
C TYR A 351 10.69 -35.58 -13.25
N GLY A 352 11.42 -35.89 -14.32
CA GLY A 352 11.06 -36.95 -15.27
C GLY A 352 9.66 -36.86 -15.89
N GLY A 353 9.52 -36.08 -16.97
CA GLY A 353 8.57 -36.41 -18.05
C GLY A 353 7.07 -36.12 -17.84
N GLN A 354 6.70 -34.95 -17.32
CA GLN A 354 5.37 -34.37 -17.58
C GLN A 354 5.55 -32.92 -18.07
N PRO A 355 5.18 -32.57 -19.31
CA PRO A 355 5.15 -31.20 -19.76
C PRO A 355 4.00 -30.47 -19.06
N MET A 356 4.31 -29.58 -18.11
CA MET A 356 3.36 -28.64 -17.51
C MET A 356 3.08 -27.46 -18.47
N TYR A 357 2.89 -27.74 -19.76
CA TYR A 357 2.57 -26.72 -20.76
C TYR A 357 1.06 -26.67 -20.91
N HIS A 358 0.42 -25.75 -20.19
CA HIS A 358 -0.94 -25.30 -20.50
C HIS A 358 -0.84 -23.95 -21.22
N PRO A 359 -1.18 -23.88 -22.53
CA PRO A 359 -1.15 -22.63 -23.30
C PRO A 359 -2.08 -21.52 -22.78
N ASN A 360 -3.05 -21.88 -21.92
CA ASN A 360 -3.97 -20.96 -21.23
C ASN A 360 -3.93 -21.18 -19.70
N GLY A 361 -2.78 -21.59 -19.14
CA GLY A 361 -2.63 -21.77 -17.70
C GLY A 361 -2.52 -20.41 -16.98
N PRO A 362 -3.16 -20.23 -15.81
CA PRO A 362 -2.94 -19.03 -15.00
C PRO A 362 -1.44 -18.91 -14.67
N VAL A 363 -1.00 -17.66 -14.60
CA VAL A 363 0.29 -17.18 -14.06
C VAL A 363 0.79 -18.12 -12.95
N PRO A 364 2.08 -18.50 -12.92
CA PRO A 364 2.59 -19.40 -11.89
C PRO A 364 2.17 -18.93 -10.48
N PRO A 365 1.68 -19.83 -9.61
CA PRO A 365 1.27 -19.46 -8.26
C PRO A 365 2.53 -19.13 -7.42
N GLY A 366 2.92 -17.87 -7.48
CA GLY A 366 3.79 -17.17 -6.54
C GLY A 366 3.21 -15.82 -6.12
N TYR A 367 2.15 -15.37 -6.79
CA TYR A 367 1.35 -14.22 -6.38
C TYR A 367 0.40 -14.64 -5.25
N HIS A 368 0.93 -14.66 -4.03
CA HIS A 368 0.11 -14.44 -2.85
C HIS A 368 0.10 -12.93 -2.59
N PRO A 369 -1.02 -12.22 -2.74
CA PRO A 369 -1.18 -10.94 -2.08
C PRO A 369 -1.35 -11.25 -0.58
N GLU A 370 -0.25 -11.49 0.11
CA GLU A 370 -0.23 -11.50 1.56
C GLU A 370 0.40 -10.18 2.02
N GLY A 371 -0.45 -9.15 2.13
CA GLY A 371 -0.12 -7.83 2.68
C GLY A 371 -0.84 -6.69 1.94
N GLY A 372 -1.71 -5.95 2.65
CA GLY A 372 -2.37 -4.74 2.16
C GLY A 372 -3.77 -4.89 1.54
N GLN A 373 -4.81 -5.06 2.37
CA GLN A 373 -6.19 -4.84 1.93
C GLN A 373 -6.47 -3.34 1.80
N TYR A 374 -6.25 -2.74 0.62
CA TYR A 374 -6.81 -1.41 0.35
C TYR A 374 -8.29 -1.54 -0.04
N GLN A 375 -9.18 -1.15 0.88
CA GLN A 375 -10.63 -1.15 0.66
C GLN A 375 -11.02 -0.18 -0.46
N GLY A 376 -11.47 -0.74 -1.58
CA GLY A 376 -12.19 -0.02 -2.62
C GLY A 376 -13.50 0.61 -2.12
N VAL A 377 -13.80 1.77 -2.71
CA VAL A 377 -15.01 2.59 -2.52
C VAL A 377 -16.29 1.75 -2.77
N PRO A 378 -17.35 1.86 -1.93
CA PRO A 378 -18.56 1.06 -2.12
C PRO A 378 -19.46 1.65 -3.22
N GLN A 379 -19.65 0.90 -4.31
CA GLN A 379 -20.68 1.18 -5.31
C GLN A 379 -22.02 0.54 -4.87
N GLN A 380 -23.07 1.36 -4.77
CA GLN A 380 -24.42 0.93 -4.41
C GLN A 380 -25.01 -0.03 -5.47
N GLY A 381 -25.46 -1.19 -5.01
CA GLY A 381 -26.03 -2.25 -5.83
C GLY A 381 -27.47 -2.01 -6.28
N MET A 382 -27.75 -2.41 -7.52
CA MET A 382 -29.09 -2.56 -8.07
C MET A 382 -29.25 -4.03 -8.53
N HIS A 383 -30.00 -4.82 -7.78
CA HIS A 383 -30.31 -6.22 -8.09
C HIS A 383 -31.40 -6.34 -9.18
N PRO A 384 -31.35 -7.41 -9.99
CA PRO A 384 -32.56 -8.16 -10.31
C PRO A 384 -32.49 -9.62 -9.86
N GLN A 385 -33.66 -10.07 -9.42
CA GLN A 385 -34.01 -11.32 -8.76
C GLN A 385 -34.24 -12.45 -9.79
N GLN A 386 -33.70 -13.66 -9.59
CA GLN A 386 -34.22 -14.88 -10.22
C GLN A 386 -34.34 -16.03 -9.22
N GLY A 387 -35.46 -16.75 -9.31
CA GLY A 387 -36.02 -17.60 -8.27
C GLY A 387 -35.68 -19.09 -8.36
N MET A 388 -35.85 -19.73 -7.20
CA MET A 388 -35.73 -21.17 -6.96
C MET A 388 -36.87 -21.99 -7.59
N TYR A 389 -36.52 -23.16 -8.13
CA TYR A 389 -37.40 -24.32 -8.26
C TYR A 389 -36.87 -25.49 -7.40
N PRO A 390 -37.73 -26.28 -6.73
CA PRO A 390 -37.33 -27.42 -5.90
C PRO A 390 -37.31 -28.76 -6.68
N PRO A 391 -36.59 -29.78 -6.18
CA PRO A 391 -36.44 -31.07 -6.86
C PRO A 391 -37.56 -32.05 -6.50
N GLN A 392 -38.06 -32.77 -7.52
CA GLN A 392 -39.07 -33.82 -7.37
C GLN A 392 -38.44 -35.17 -7.75
N GLY A 393 -38.40 -36.10 -6.78
CA GLY A 393 -37.91 -37.47 -6.99
C GLY A 393 -38.95 -38.38 -7.63
N MET A 394 -38.49 -39.50 -8.21
CA MET A 394 -39.27 -40.70 -8.49
C MET A 394 -38.36 -41.95 -8.67
N PRO A 395 -38.91 -43.18 -8.52
CA PRO A 395 -38.27 -44.33 -7.85
C PRO A 395 -37.85 -45.46 -8.84
N PRO A 396 -37.36 -46.64 -8.37
CA PRO A 396 -36.53 -47.56 -9.16
C PRO A 396 -37.32 -48.68 -9.85
N GLN A 397 -36.75 -49.28 -10.90
CA GLN A 397 -37.11 -50.65 -11.30
C GLN A 397 -35.97 -51.40 -12.00
N GLN A 398 -35.89 -52.68 -11.61
CA GLN A 398 -34.96 -53.73 -11.98
C GLN A 398 -35.17 -54.24 -13.42
N GLY A 399 -34.15 -54.91 -13.99
CA GLY A 399 -34.39 -56.03 -14.90
C GLY A 399 -33.37 -56.28 -16.02
N MET A 400 -32.40 -57.17 -15.73
CA MET A 400 -31.81 -58.25 -16.57
C MET A 400 -31.65 -58.11 -18.10
N HIS A 401 -30.38 -58.26 -18.54
CA HIS A 401 -29.81 -59.26 -19.48
C HIS A 401 -30.66 -59.80 -20.66
N PRO A 402 -30.06 -60.07 -21.84
CA PRO A 402 -28.86 -60.92 -22.04
C PRO A 402 -27.57 -60.19 -22.41
#